data_AF-A0A2V7L4I7-F1
#
_entry.id   AF-A0A2V7L4I7-F1
#
_cell.length_a   1.000
_cell.length_b   1.000
_cell.length_c   1.000
_cell.angle_alpha   90.00
_cell.angle_beta   90.00
_cell.angle_gamma   90.00
#
_symmetry.space_group_name_H-M   'P 1'
#
loop_
_entity.id
_entity.type
_entity.pdbx_description
1 polymer ?
#
loop_
_entity_poly.entity_id
_entity_poly.type
_entity_poly.pdbx_seq_one_letter_code
_entity_poly.pdbx_strand_id
1 'polypeptide(L)' 'EFDTRVGDAAEHWRLERVGVVERNILRLALAELAEGSTPARVVIDEAVKLAHWFAGAKAPGFVNGVLDTVARESGAL' A
#
# COMPACT_ATOMS: atom_id res chain seq x y z
N GLU A 1 -8.16 9.59 -7.61
CA GLU A 1 -8.96 8.45 -7.14
C GLU A 1 -8.15 7.55 -6.20
N PHE A 2 -7.09 6.87 -6.65
CA PHE A 2 -6.18 6.15 -5.75
C PHE A 2 -5.45 7.05 -4.77
N ASP A 3 -4.98 8.24 -5.19
CA ASP A 3 -4.34 9.18 -4.26
C ASP A 3 -5.29 9.71 -3.18
N THR A 4 -6.60 9.68 -3.42
CA THR A 4 -7.62 10.03 -2.43
C THR A 4 -7.82 8.88 -1.44
N ARG A 5 -7.98 7.64 -1.91
CA ARG A 5 -8.03 6.46 -1.02
C ARG A 5 -6.73 6.23 -0.24
N VAL A 6 -5.58 6.43 -0.89
CA VAL A 6 -4.29 6.47 -0.21
C VAL A 6 -4.31 7.63 0.79
N GLY A 7 -4.77 8.82 0.41
CA GLY A 7 -4.80 10.01 1.27
C GLY A 7 -5.69 9.88 2.49
N ASP A 8 -6.85 9.25 2.35
CA ASP A 8 -7.81 9.03 3.43
C ASP A 8 -7.27 7.97 4.41
N ALA A 9 -6.72 6.86 3.89
CA ALA A 9 -6.03 5.87 4.73
C ALA A 9 -4.70 6.37 5.31
N ALA A 10 -4.09 7.33 4.62
CA ALA A 10 -2.86 8.01 4.99
C ALA A 10 -3.13 9.36 5.68
N GLU A 11 -4.32 9.62 6.22
CA GLU A 11 -4.55 10.83 7.05
C GLU A 11 -3.57 10.87 8.24
N HIS A 12 -3.05 9.71 8.67
CA HIS A 12 -1.95 9.59 9.63
C HIS A 12 -0.53 9.64 9.01
N TRP A 13 -0.39 9.48 7.71
CA TRP A 13 0.88 9.32 7.00
C TRP A 13 1.01 10.37 5.88
N ARG A 14 1.67 11.49 6.17
CA ARG A 14 1.89 12.58 5.21
C ARG A 14 2.41 12.06 3.85
N LEU A 15 1.52 11.97 2.87
CA LEU A 15 1.80 11.49 1.51
C LEU A 15 2.91 12.27 0.81
N GLU A 16 3.09 13.53 1.20
CA GLU A 16 4.12 14.45 0.74
C GLU A 16 5.55 13.95 1.01
N ARG A 17 5.74 13.02 1.95
CA ARG A 17 7.05 12.43 2.30
C ARG A 17 7.27 11.03 1.73
N VAL A 18 6.30 10.51 0.99
CA VAL A 18 6.38 9.17 0.39
C VAL A 18 7.21 9.26 -0.88
N GLY A 19 8.28 8.49 -0.95
CA GLY A 19 9.12 8.42 -2.14
C GLY A 19 8.33 7.93 -3.36
N VAL A 20 8.85 8.26 -4.55
CA VAL A 20 8.15 7.96 -5.81
C VAL A 20 7.93 6.45 -5.97
N VAL A 21 8.87 5.62 -5.50
CA VAL A 21 8.78 4.16 -5.61
C VAL A 21 7.69 3.62 -4.68
N GLU A 22 7.71 4.02 -3.41
CA GLU A 22 6.72 3.63 -2.41
C GLU A 22 5.30 3.98 -2.86
N ARG A 23 5.12 5.18 -3.43
CA ARG A 23 3.83 5.61 -3.96
C ARG A 23 3.33 4.73 -5.10
N ASN A 24 4.21 4.32 -6.02
CA ASN A 24 3.80 3.46 -7.13
C ASN A 24 3.48 2.03 -6.67
N ILE A 25 4.24 1.50 -5.70
CA ILE A 25 3.95 0.21 -5.08
C ILE A 25 2.57 0.24 -4.41
N LEU A 26 2.28 1.27 -3.61
CA LEU A 26 0.98 1.43 -2.97
C LEU A 26 -0.16 1.52 -3.99
N ARG A 27 0.00 2.32 -5.05
CA ARG A 27 -1.02 2.43 -6.10
C ARG A 27 -1.31 1.10 -6.79
N LEU A 28 -0.28 0.30 -7.08
CA LEU A 28 -0.44 -1.02 -7.69
C LEU A 28 -1.21 -1.96 -6.75
N ALA A 29 -0.77 -2.07 -5.51
CA ALA A 29 -1.39 -2.93 -4.51
C ALA A 29 -2.85 -2.54 -4.24
N LEU A 30 -3.15 -1.25 -4.15
CA LEU A 30 -4.51 -0.77 -3.95
C LEU A 30 -5.43 -1.07 -5.13
N ALA A 31 -4.90 -1.03 -6.36
CA ALA A 31 -5.67 -1.40 -7.54
C ALA A 31 -6.04 -2.88 -7.50
N GLU A 32 -5.09 -3.76 -7.17
CA GLU A 32 -5.37 -5.20 -7.04
C GLU A 32 -6.32 -5.52 -5.88
N LEU A 33 -6.17 -4.85 -4.73
CA LEU A 33 -7.10 -4.99 -3.60
C LEU A 33 -8.53 -4.55 -3.98
N ALA A 34 -8.67 -3.51 -4.80
CA ALA A 34 -9.96 -3.05 -5.27
C ALA A 34 -10.60 -3.99 -6.31
N GLU A 35 -9.78 -4.69 -7.10
CA GLU A 35 -10.24 -5.70 -8.06
C GLU A 35 -10.77 -6.95 -7.32
N GLY A 36 -10.13 -7.35 -6.23
CA GLY A 36 -10.58 -8.45 -5.36
C GLY A 36 -10.43 -9.85 -5.95
N SER A 37 -9.74 -9.98 -7.10
CA SER A 37 -9.41 -11.27 -7.73
C SER A 37 -8.28 -12.01 -7.02
N THR A 38 -7.40 -11.28 -6.34
CA THR A 38 -6.25 -11.81 -5.59
C THR A 38 -6.49 -11.68 -4.08
N PRO A 39 -6.20 -12.72 -3.26
CA PRO A 39 -6.32 -12.63 -1.81
C PRO A 39 -5.49 -11.47 -1.24
N ALA A 40 -6.09 -10.66 -0.37
CA ALA A 40 -5.47 -9.42 0.13
C ALA A 40 -4.07 -9.64 0.73
N ARG A 41 -3.87 -10.74 1.46
CA ARG A 41 -2.59 -11.10 2.04
C ARG A 41 -1.48 -11.32 1.00
N VAL A 42 -1.83 -11.89 -0.15
CA VAL A 42 -0.87 -12.08 -1.26
C VAL A 42 -0.48 -10.74 -1.84
N VAL A 43 -1.46 -9.85 -2.08
CA VAL A 43 -1.20 -8.49 -2.60
C VAL A 43 -0.27 -7.71 -1.66
N ILE A 44 -0.51 -7.80 -0.34
CA ILE A 44 0.31 -7.15 0.68
C ILE A 44 1.74 -7.73 0.69
N ASP A 45 1.88 -9.06 0.71
CA ASP A 45 3.19 -9.72 0.74
C ASP A 45 4.04 -9.37 -0.49
N GLU A 46 3.44 -9.31 -1.69
CA GLU A 46 4.15 -8.91 -2.91
C GLU A 46 4.53 -7.42 -2.93
N ALA A 47 3.65 -6.55 -2.43
CA ALA A 47 3.97 -5.13 -2.30
C ALA A 47 5.16 -4.89 -1.35
N VAL A 48 5.23 -5.63 -0.24
CA VAL A 48 6.33 -5.55 0.73
C VAL A 48 7.65 -6.07 0.13
N LYS A 49 7.60 -7.09 -0.75
CA LYS A 49 8.78 -7.57 -1.50
C LYS A 49 9.28 -6.52 -2.49
N LEU A 50 8.38 -5.88 -3.24
CA LEU A 50 8.76 -4.78 -4.14
C LEU A 50 9.42 -3.62 -3.37
N ALA A 51 8.90 -3.29 -2.18
CA ALA A 51 9.49 -2.26 -1.33
C ALA A 51 10.89 -2.64 -0.84
N HIS A 52 11.14 -3.92 -0.56
CA HIS A 52 12.47 -4.42 -0.21
C HIS A 52 13.48 -4.27 -1.34
N TRP A 53 13.05 -4.49 -2.59
CA TRP A 53 13.95 -4.48 -3.74
C TRP A 53 14.22 -3.09 -4.31
N PHE A 54 13.22 -2.21 -4.28
CA PHE A 54 13.27 -0.97 -5.06
C PHE A 54 13.20 0.32 -4.23
N ALA A 55 12.90 0.24 -2.94
CA ALA A 55 12.71 1.40 -2.08
C ALA A 55 13.71 1.45 -0.91
N GLY A 56 13.57 2.45 -0.03
CA GLY A 56 14.47 2.63 1.10
C GLY A 56 14.25 1.61 2.23
N ALA A 57 15.22 1.48 3.15
CA ALA A 57 15.17 0.50 4.25
C ALA A 57 13.91 0.58 5.15
N LYS A 58 13.25 1.75 5.21
CA LYS A 58 12.01 1.94 5.97
C LYS A 58 10.74 1.65 5.17
N ALA A 59 10.85 1.51 3.85
CA ALA A 59 9.72 1.35 2.95
C ALA A 59 8.92 0.05 3.16
N PRO A 60 9.53 -1.13 3.40
CA PRO A 60 8.76 -2.37 3.58
C PRO A 60 7.76 -2.29 4.74
N GLY A 61 8.19 -1.79 5.90
CA GLY A 61 7.32 -1.62 7.05
C GLY A 61 6.25 -0.55 6.83
N PHE A 62 6.60 0.55 6.13
CA PHE A 62 5.65 1.58 5.75
C PHE A 62 4.56 1.03 4.81
N VAL A 63 4.95 0.35 3.72
CA VAL A 63 4.02 -0.25 2.75
C VAL A 63 3.11 -1.27 3.42
N ASN A 64 3.67 -2.15 4.27
CA ASN A 64 2.87 -3.12 5.01
C ASN A 64 1.81 -2.43 5.88
N GLY A 65 2.22 -1.43 6.66
CA GLY A 65 1.32 -0.71 7.56
C GLY A 65 0.17 -0.02 6.82
N VAL A 66 0.46 0.64 5.70
CA VAL A 66 -0.58 1.31 4.90
C VAL A 66 -1.57 0.31 4.31
N LEU A 67 -1.08 -0.78 3.71
CA LEU A 67 -1.96 -1.74 3.05
C LEU A 67 -2.77 -2.58 4.04
N ASP A 68 -2.21 -2.91 5.21
CA ASP A 68 -2.95 -3.56 6.30
C ASP A 68 -4.13 -2.70 6.78
N THR A 69 -3.91 -1.39 6.96
CA THR A 69 -4.98 -0.45 7.35
C THR A 69 -6.08 -0.43 6.30
N VAL A 70 -5.71 -0.23 5.02
CA VAL A 70 -6.69 -0.14 3.94
C VAL A 70 -7.49 -1.43 3.79
N ALA A 71 -6.81 -2.58 3.82
CA ALA A 71 -7.48 -3.88 3.63
C ALA A 71 -8.47 -4.20 4.76
N ARG A 72 -8.20 -3.77 6.00
CA ARG A 72 -9.15 -3.89 7.12
C ARG A 72 -10.33 -2.94 6.98
N GLU A 73 -10.08 -1.69 6.59
CA GLU A 73 -11.15 -0.69 6.39
C GLU A 73 -12.08 -1.05 5.23
N SER A 74 -11.57 -1.75 4.21
CA SER A 74 -12.37 -2.23 3.08
C SER A 74 -13.04 -3.59 3.31
N GLY A 75 -12.76 -4.25 4.45
CA GLY A 75 -13.26 -5.61 4.75
C GLY A 75 -12.65 -6.72 3.90
N ALA A 76 -11.52 -6.43 3.23
CA ALA A 76 -10.73 -7.43 2.49
C ALA A 76 -9.85 -8.30 3.41
N LEU A 77 -9.63 -7.87 4.66
CA LEU A 77 -9.00 -8.59 5.76
C LEU A 77 -9.86 -8.58 7.03
#